data_AF-A0A2N2U2Q8-F1
#
_entry.id   AF-A0A2N2U2Q8-F1
#
_cell.length_a   1.000
_cell.length_b   1.000
_cell.length_c   1.000
_cell.angle_alpha   90.00
_cell.angle_beta   90.00
_cell.angle_gamma   90.00
#
_symmetry.space_group_name_H-M   'P 1'
#
loop_
_entity.id
_entity.type
_entity.pdbx_description
1 polymer ?
#
loop_
_entity_poly.entity_id
_entity_poly.type
_entity_poly.pdbx_seq_one_letter_code
_entity_poly.pdbx_strand_id
1 'polypeptide(L)'
;MRDASGLAGVLRFVWYALLLAVPVMLLIPFADESGLKTAGWLDGYLAGAAIRLYELIKVAMLWLVPGMLFSLVMPAPAIQRWAVVAAAGCFLAGWAIVPAMGWGEVKDILFALPGLAAGIEIGARSRRVERPGGAATRAQSIEPAISVGGPRPVAAHEPAAPVLSPPPKGTRVAGPVAGLMVAAAALLGLFDFPDWRIAIALGLAAYAAVLLFRPSAWLIVVPAALPLFDLAPWTGRFFWDELDLLMLVTLAIALWQGQFRLSAWGVPRLAGLMGLFMLLWGVSLLLGLFPLQPLDANAFSAYWSHYNSLRLGKGLLWGLVFYGLYRSQADGANAFARLSVGMALGVLGVSLWALWEQALFAGAATTADYRVTAGFSSMHTGGGHFEAYLVIALPFVWGLFFSLRNPLLRAIVGAVFLLGAYALFLTVARGGLIALGVALLILMLGTWLARRKRPGHRSGFAMPLAMGVLTIAVMVAGVSSVFWQQRLAQTGADAG
;
A
#
# COMPACT_ATOMS: atom_id res chain seq x y z
N MET A 1 1.72 43.48 -16.51
CA MET A 1 0.90 42.39 -15.92
C MET A 1 0.01 41.64 -16.95
N ARG A 2 0.31 41.65 -18.26
CA ARG A 2 -0.53 41.03 -19.31
C ARG A 2 0.06 39.79 -20.02
N ASP A 3 1.31 39.38 -19.77
CA ASP A 3 1.94 38.25 -20.49
C ASP A 3 1.93 36.88 -19.79
N ALA A 4 1.44 36.80 -18.55
CA ALA A 4 1.45 35.53 -17.79
C ALA A 4 0.42 34.51 -18.30
N SER A 5 -0.60 34.93 -19.05
CA SER A 5 -1.67 34.06 -19.58
C SER A 5 -1.26 33.31 -20.86
N GLY A 6 -0.49 33.95 -21.74
CA GLY A 6 -0.02 33.36 -23.01
C GLY A 6 0.96 32.21 -22.79
N LEU A 7 1.99 32.43 -21.96
CA LEU A 7 2.99 31.41 -21.63
C LEU A 7 2.37 30.16 -20.97
N ALA A 8 1.40 30.37 -20.07
CA ALA A 8 0.67 29.27 -19.43
C ALA A 8 -0.24 28.50 -20.41
N GLY A 9 -0.73 29.15 -21.47
CA GLY A 9 -1.45 28.49 -22.57
C GLY A 9 -0.53 27.58 -23.38
N VAL A 10 0.61 28.10 -23.81
CA VAL A 10 1.62 27.36 -24.60
C VAL A 10 2.16 26.15 -23.83
N LEU A 11 2.50 26.32 -22.56
CA LEU A 11 2.98 25.22 -21.71
C LEU A 11 1.96 24.08 -21.57
N ARG A 12 0.66 24.41 -21.48
CA ARG A 12 -0.40 23.40 -21.44
C ARG A 12 -0.54 22.66 -22.76
N PHE A 13 -0.46 23.37 -23.88
CA PHE A 13 -0.54 22.77 -25.21
C PHE A 13 0.61 21.77 -25.43
N VAL A 14 1.86 22.16 -25.13
CA VAL A 14 3.05 21.29 -25.23
C VAL A 14 2.89 20.05 -24.35
N TRP A 15 2.41 20.21 -23.12
CA TRP A 15 2.18 19.10 -22.20
C TRP A 15 1.16 18.08 -22.74
N TYR A 16 0.02 18.54 -23.25
CA TYR A 16 -0.98 17.63 -23.82
C TYR A 16 -0.50 16.99 -25.13
N ALA A 17 0.26 17.70 -25.95
CA ALA A 17 0.85 17.13 -27.16
C ALA A 17 1.81 15.97 -26.84
N LEU A 18 2.65 16.15 -25.81
CA LEU A 18 3.57 15.09 -25.35
C LEU A 18 2.84 13.88 -24.76
N LEU A 19 1.76 14.10 -24.01
CA LEU A 19 0.92 13.00 -23.52
C LEU A 19 0.21 12.25 -24.65
N LEU A 20 -0.16 12.95 -25.72
CA LEU A 20 -0.84 12.36 -26.88
C LEU A 20 0.11 11.60 -27.81
N ALA A 21 1.43 11.84 -27.71
CA ALA A 21 2.45 11.08 -28.43
C ALA A 21 2.61 9.65 -27.90
N VAL A 22 2.27 9.39 -26.63
CA VAL A 22 2.43 8.07 -26.01
C VAL A 22 1.50 6.99 -26.59
N PRO A 23 0.19 7.22 -26.78
CA PRO A 23 -0.69 6.29 -27.50
C PRO A 23 -0.19 5.95 -28.90
N VAL A 24 0.43 6.91 -29.60
CA VAL A 24 0.99 6.69 -30.94
C VAL A 24 2.19 5.74 -30.87
N MET A 25 3.06 5.88 -29.85
CA MET A 25 4.19 4.98 -29.66
C MET A 25 3.79 3.54 -29.31
N LEU A 26 2.65 3.32 -28.65
CA LEU A 26 2.12 1.96 -28.44
C LEU A 26 1.78 1.24 -29.75
N LEU A 27 1.41 2.03 -30.78
CA LEU A 27 1.00 1.53 -32.09
C LEU A 27 2.19 1.37 -33.06
N ILE A 28 3.35 1.96 -32.76
CA ILE A 28 4.55 1.83 -33.58
C ILE A 28 5.26 0.51 -33.23
N PRO A 29 5.52 -0.37 -34.21
CA PRO A 29 6.29 -1.59 -33.98
C PRO A 29 7.76 -1.24 -33.80
N PHE A 30 8.23 -1.20 -32.56
CA PHE A 30 9.65 -1.23 -32.23
C PHE A 30 10.14 -2.69 -32.22
N ALA A 31 11.34 -2.92 -32.73
CA ALA A 31 11.99 -4.23 -32.68
C ALA A 31 12.53 -4.45 -31.26
N ASP A 32 11.65 -4.80 -30.33
CA ASP A 32 12.03 -5.17 -28.98
C ASP A 32 12.07 -6.70 -28.88
N GLU A 33 13.26 -7.27 -28.63
CA GLU A 33 13.43 -8.66 -28.22
C GLU A 33 12.94 -8.82 -26.77
N SER A 34 11.64 -8.72 -26.54
CA SER A 34 11.09 -8.95 -25.21
C SER A 34 10.99 -10.47 -24.97
N GLY A 35 11.66 -10.99 -23.94
CA GLY A 35 11.51 -12.39 -23.49
C GLY A 35 10.15 -12.72 -22.85
N LEU A 36 9.16 -11.83 -22.96
CA LEU A 36 7.81 -11.99 -22.44
C LEU A 36 7.01 -12.94 -23.33
N LYS A 37 6.55 -14.05 -22.76
CA LYS A 37 5.64 -14.97 -23.45
C LYS A 37 4.23 -14.36 -23.50
N THR A 38 3.68 -14.19 -24.69
CA THR A 38 2.27 -13.87 -24.87
C THR A 38 1.43 -15.14 -24.84
N ALA A 39 0.14 -15.01 -24.57
CA ALA A 39 -0.78 -16.14 -24.70
C ALA A 39 -0.76 -16.62 -26.16
N GLY A 40 -0.69 -17.94 -26.40
CA GLY A 40 -0.52 -18.49 -27.77
C GLY A 40 -1.68 -18.27 -28.73
N TRP A 41 -2.73 -17.53 -28.33
CA TRP A 41 -3.79 -17.04 -29.22
C TRP A 41 -3.59 -15.57 -29.64
N LEU A 42 -2.61 -14.89 -29.02
CA LEU A 42 -2.27 -13.48 -29.17
C LEU A 42 -0.93 -13.41 -29.89
N ASP A 43 -1.02 -13.36 -31.22
CA ASP A 43 0.14 -13.39 -32.13
C ASP A 43 0.27 -12.09 -32.96
N GLY A 44 1.45 -11.90 -33.55
CA GLY A 44 1.72 -10.80 -34.48
C GLY A 44 1.66 -9.42 -33.82
N TYR A 45 0.95 -8.49 -34.45
CA TYR A 45 0.94 -7.09 -34.02
C TYR A 45 0.28 -6.87 -32.65
N LEU A 46 -0.79 -7.61 -32.33
CA LEU A 46 -1.51 -7.48 -31.07
C LEU A 46 -0.67 -7.95 -29.87
N ALA A 47 0.12 -9.01 -30.08
CA ALA A 47 1.10 -9.47 -29.11
C ALA A 47 2.11 -8.36 -28.77
N GLY A 48 2.69 -7.75 -29.80
CA GLY A 48 3.63 -6.63 -29.64
C GLY A 48 3.00 -5.40 -28.98
N ALA A 49 1.74 -5.08 -29.30
CA ALA A 49 1.02 -3.97 -28.67
C ALA A 49 0.76 -4.22 -27.17
N ALA A 50 0.42 -5.45 -26.79
CA ALA A 50 0.22 -5.83 -25.38
C ALA A 50 1.53 -5.73 -24.58
N ILE A 51 2.64 -6.17 -25.16
CA ILE A 51 3.98 -6.05 -24.56
C ILE A 51 4.34 -4.57 -24.37
N ARG A 52 4.19 -3.74 -25.40
CA ARG A 52 4.45 -2.29 -25.31
C ARG A 52 3.55 -1.60 -24.28
N LEU A 53 2.28 -2.01 -24.17
CA LEU A 53 1.38 -1.50 -23.12
C LEU A 53 1.88 -1.88 -21.73
N TYR A 54 2.35 -3.11 -21.54
CA TYR A 54 2.95 -3.55 -20.29
C TYR A 54 4.21 -2.73 -19.95
N GLU A 55 5.11 -2.53 -20.91
CA GLU A 55 6.32 -1.70 -20.73
C GLU A 55 5.97 -0.25 -20.36
N LEU A 56 4.99 0.34 -21.04
CA LEU A 56 4.46 1.65 -20.70
C LEU A 56 3.98 1.70 -19.25
N ILE A 57 3.13 0.74 -18.84
CA ILE A 57 2.60 0.70 -17.46
C ILE A 57 3.75 0.54 -16.46
N LYS A 58 4.71 -0.36 -16.74
CA LYS A 58 5.87 -0.62 -15.88
C LYS A 58 6.65 0.66 -15.61
N VAL A 59 6.93 1.46 -16.64
CA VAL A 59 7.67 2.72 -16.49
C VAL A 59 6.78 3.81 -15.88
N ALA A 60 5.56 4.01 -16.39
CA ALA A 60 4.64 5.05 -15.91
C ALA A 60 4.33 4.92 -14.41
N MET A 61 4.22 3.69 -13.89
CA MET A 61 3.92 3.46 -12.47
C MET A 61 5.00 4.05 -11.54
N LEU A 62 6.27 4.04 -11.95
CA LEU A 62 7.38 4.61 -11.17
C LEU A 62 7.28 6.14 -11.05
N TRP A 63 6.75 6.80 -12.09
CA TRP A 63 6.66 8.26 -12.17
C TRP A 63 5.37 8.85 -11.57
N LEU A 64 4.41 7.99 -11.23
CA LEU A 64 3.17 8.37 -10.56
C LEU A 64 3.44 9.00 -9.17
N VAL A 65 4.34 8.42 -8.40
CA VAL A 65 4.68 8.91 -7.04
C VAL A 65 5.35 10.29 -7.09
N PRO A 66 6.41 10.52 -7.90
CA PRO A 66 6.97 11.86 -8.13
C PRO A 66 5.93 12.89 -8.57
N GLY A 67 5.07 12.54 -9.54
CA GLY A 67 4.01 13.44 -10.01
C GLY A 67 3.05 13.84 -8.89
N MET A 68 2.64 12.87 -8.06
CA MET A 68 1.80 13.13 -6.89
C MET A 68 2.51 14.03 -5.88
N LEU A 69 3.77 13.77 -5.56
CA LEU A 69 4.56 14.61 -4.64
C LEU A 69 4.71 16.04 -5.13
N PHE A 70 5.07 16.26 -6.40
CA PHE A 70 5.14 17.60 -6.97
C PHE A 70 3.82 18.34 -6.83
N SER A 71 2.72 17.64 -7.12
CA SER A 71 1.39 18.21 -6.97
C SER A 71 0.91 18.39 -5.55
N LEU A 72 1.60 17.86 -4.53
CA LEU A 72 1.33 18.12 -3.11
C LEU A 72 2.19 19.25 -2.53
N VAL A 73 3.41 19.46 -3.03
CA VAL A 73 4.34 20.50 -2.53
C VAL A 73 4.16 21.84 -3.25
N MET A 74 4.01 21.82 -4.58
CA MET A 74 4.13 23.02 -5.39
C MET A 74 2.78 23.67 -5.71
N PRO A 75 2.70 24.99 -5.91
CA PRO A 75 1.49 25.64 -6.43
C PRO A 75 1.24 25.25 -7.89
N ALA A 76 -0.03 25.16 -8.31
CA ALA A 76 -0.45 24.76 -9.66
C ALA A 76 0.35 25.36 -10.84
N PRO A 77 0.66 26.67 -10.88
CA PRO A 77 1.46 27.25 -11.98
C PRO A 77 2.93 26.81 -11.98
N ALA A 78 3.50 26.43 -10.83
CA ALA A 78 4.86 25.90 -10.75
C ALA A 78 4.92 24.45 -11.26
N ILE A 79 3.88 23.66 -11.01
CA ILE A 79 3.78 22.27 -11.51
C ILE A 79 3.82 22.25 -13.04
N GLN A 80 3.05 23.12 -13.71
CA GLN A 80 3.02 23.16 -15.18
C GLN A 80 4.37 23.57 -15.78
N ARG A 81 5.08 24.50 -15.14
CA ARG A 81 6.42 24.91 -15.58
C ARG A 81 7.42 23.77 -15.42
N TRP A 82 7.45 23.12 -14.26
CA TRP A 82 8.35 22.01 -14.00
C TRP A 82 8.00 20.75 -14.80
N ALA A 83 6.73 20.47 -15.05
CA ALA A 83 6.31 19.35 -15.89
C ALA A 83 6.80 19.54 -17.34
N VAL A 84 6.71 20.75 -17.89
CA VAL A 84 7.22 21.05 -19.23
C VAL A 84 8.75 21.08 -19.25
N VAL A 85 9.42 21.62 -18.22
CA VAL A 85 10.88 21.57 -18.11
C VAL A 85 11.38 20.13 -17.97
N ALA A 86 10.71 19.31 -17.18
CA ALA A 86 11.03 17.89 -17.04
C ALA A 86 10.77 17.14 -18.35
N ALA A 87 9.66 17.40 -19.03
CA ALA A 87 9.35 16.74 -20.30
C ALA A 87 10.28 17.20 -21.44
N ALA A 88 10.62 18.49 -21.51
CA ALA A 88 11.60 19.02 -22.45
C ALA A 88 13.02 18.51 -22.12
N GLY A 89 13.38 18.44 -20.85
CA GLY A 89 14.65 17.86 -20.39
C GLY A 89 14.73 16.37 -20.71
N CYS A 90 13.66 15.61 -20.49
CA CYS A 90 13.51 14.21 -20.88
C CYS A 90 13.62 14.02 -22.40
N PHE A 91 12.94 14.87 -23.18
CA PHE A 91 13.00 14.82 -24.64
C PHE A 91 14.38 15.17 -25.18
N LEU A 92 15.02 16.23 -24.65
CA LEU A 92 16.36 16.67 -25.08
C LEU A 92 17.45 15.71 -24.62
N ALA A 93 17.38 15.21 -23.38
CA ALA A 93 18.31 14.20 -22.87
C ALA A 93 18.14 12.88 -23.62
N GLY A 94 16.89 12.44 -23.84
CA GLY A 94 16.59 11.26 -24.66
C GLY A 94 17.19 11.41 -26.06
N TRP A 95 16.96 12.55 -26.74
CA TRP A 95 17.50 12.81 -28.07
C TRP A 95 19.03 12.86 -28.13
N ALA A 96 19.68 13.41 -27.10
CA ALA A 96 21.13 13.45 -26.99
C ALA A 96 21.76 12.07 -26.73
N ILE A 97 21.00 11.15 -26.13
CA ILE A 97 21.44 9.79 -25.75
C ILE A 97 21.12 8.75 -26.84
N VAL A 98 20.18 9.02 -27.77
CA VAL A 98 19.83 8.15 -28.92
C VAL A 98 21.07 7.55 -29.61
N PRO A 99 22.13 8.32 -29.95
CA PRO A 99 23.27 7.78 -30.68
C PRO A 99 24.12 6.80 -29.86
N ALA A 100 24.02 6.84 -28.53
CA ALA A 100 24.85 6.08 -27.60
C ALA A 100 24.12 4.85 -27.00
N MET A 101 22.82 4.94 -26.75
CA MET A 101 22.07 3.90 -26.00
C MET A 101 20.81 3.38 -26.72
N GLY A 102 20.52 3.88 -27.92
CA GLY A 102 19.45 3.35 -28.78
C GLY A 102 18.04 3.86 -28.48
N TRP A 103 17.06 3.42 -29.28
CA TRP A 103 15.66 3.89 -29.21
C TRP A 103 14.87 3.38 -28.00
N GLY A 104 15.34 2.30 -27.35
CA GLY A 104 14.68 1.72 -26.17
C GLY A 104 14.64 2.68 -24.96
N GLU A 105 15.73 3.39 -24.70
CA GLU A 105 15.78 4.33 -23.56
C GLU A 105 14.92 5.57 -23.78
N VAL A 106 14.83 6.05 -25.03
CA VAL A 106 13.98 7.18 -25.40
C VAL A 106 12.51 6.84 -25.19
N LYS A 107 12.12 5.61 -25.55
CA LYS A 107 10.79 5.07 -25.30
C LYS A 107 10.49 5.07 -23.79
N ASP A 108 11.39 4.56 -22.96
CA ASP A 108 11.21 4.55 -21.50
C ASP A 108 11.08 5.95 -20.91
N ILE A 109 11.89 6.90 -21.35
CA ILE A 109 11.80 8.30 -20.93
C ILE A 109 10.43 8.91 -21.31
N LEU A 110 9.90 8.61 -22.49
CA LEU A 110 8.57 9.11 -22.89
C LEU A 110 7.44 8.40 -22.14
N PHE A 111 7.60 7.11 -21.82
CA PHE A 111 6.66 6.33 -21.01
C PHE A 111 6.58 6.81 -19.55
N ALA A 112 7.53 7.61 -19.08
CA ALA A 112 7.46 8.30 -17.79
C ALA A 112 6.36 9.37 -17.72
N LEU A 113 6.07 10.04 -18.84
CA LEU A 113 5.22 11.25 -18.88
C LEU A 113 3.77 10.99 -18.43
N PRO A 114 3.08 9.92 -18.90
CA PRO A 114 1.73 9.60 -18.43
C PRO A 114 1.68 9.28 -16.94
N GLY A 115 2.72 8.62 -16.42
CA GLY A 115 2.88 8.36 -15.00
C GLY A 115 2.90 9.65 -14.19
N LEU A 116 3.79 10.57 -14.57
CA LEU A 116 3.90 11.88 -13.94
C LEU A 116 2.61 12.69 -14.04
N ALA A 117 1.93 12.65 -15.19
CA ALA A 117 0.62 13.30 -15.40
C ALA A 117 -0.47 12.74 -14.48
N ALA A 118 -0.60 11.41 -14.42
CA ALA A 118 -1.55 10.73 -13.57
C ALA A 118 -1.28 11.07 -12.09
N GLY A 119 -0.01 11.05 -11.68
CA GLY A 119 0.41 11.47 -10.34
C GLY A 119 -0.02 12.90 -10.00
N ILE A 120 0.23 13.85 -10.91
CA ILE A 120 -0.15 15.26 -10.74
C ILE A 120 -1.67 15.42 -10.55
N GLU A 121 -2.46 14.74 -11.37
CA GLU A 121 -3.93 14.80 -11.30
C GLU A 121 -4.44 14.20 -9.98
N ILE A 122 -3.89 13.06 -9.55
CA ILE A 122 -4.24 12.41 -8.29
C ILE A 122 -3.94 13.32 -7.09
N GLY A 123 -2.75 13.91 -7.02
CA GLY A 123 -2.42 14.80 -5.90
C GLY A 123 -3.18 16.14 -5.95
N ALA A 124 -3.48 16.67 -7.15
CA ALA A 124 -4.35 17.83 -7.28
C ALA A 124 -5.78 17.56 -6.78
N ARG A 125 -6.35 16.39 -7.08
CA ARG A 125 -7.65 15.95 -6.55
C ARG A 125 -7.63 15.77 -5.04
N SER A 126 -6.55 15.21 -4.51
CA SER A 126 -6.36 15.00 -3.07
C SER A 126 -6.42 16.33 -2.29
N ARG A 127 -5.86 17.42 -2.83
CA ARG A 127 -5.99 18.76 -2.22
C ARG A 127 -7.40 19.35 -2.28
N ARG A 128 -8.20 19.01 -3.29
CA ARG A 128 -9.58 19.55 -3.45
C ARG A 128 -10.54 18.93 -2.45
N VAL A 129 -10.36 17.65 -2.12
CA VAL A 129 -11.17 16.95 -1.10
C VAL A 129 -10.97 17.54 0.29
N GLU A 130 -9.77 18.06 0.60
CA GLU A 130 -9.49 18.76 1.88
C GLU A 130 -10.09 20.18 1.99
N ARG A 131 -10.60 20.78 0.90
CA ARG A 131 -11.25 22.11 0.93
C ARG A 131 -12.76 22.02 0.69
N PRO A 132 -13.57 21.41 1.58
CA PRO A 132 -15.00 21.63 1.55
C PRO A 132 -15.27 23.04 2.12
N GLY A 133 -15.54 24.03 1.25
CA GLY A 133 -16.05 25.33 1.73
C GLY A 133 -15.80 26.58 0.86
N GLY A 134 -15.11 26.50 -0.28
CA GLY A 134 -14.74 27.71 -1.02
C GLY A 134 -15.65 28.11 -2.19
N ALA A 135 -16.56 27.24 -2.63
CA ALA A 135 -17.26 27.39 -3.92
C ALA A 135 -18.76 27.72 -3.80
N ALA A 136 -19.32 27.82 -2.59
CA ALA A 136 -20.72 28.18 -2.37
C ALA A 136 -20.96 29.69 -2.19
N THR A 137 -19.90 30.50 -2.08
CA THR A 137 -20.01 31.95 -1.75
C THR A 137 -19.97 32.87 -2.98
N ARG A 138 -20.49 32.43 -4.13
CA ARG A 138 -20.56 33.28 -5.34
C ARG A 138 -21.87 33.17 -6.14
N ALA A 139 -22.97 32.82 -5.49
CA ALA A 139 -24.29 32.97 -6.08
C ALA A 139 -25.28 33.39 -4.99
N GLN A 140 -25.57 34.70 -4.98
CA GLN A 140 -26.73 35.40 -4.42
C GLN A 140 -26.29 36.71 -3.74
N SER A 141 -25.90 37.68 -4.58
CA SER A 141 -26.11 39.08 -4.29
C SER A 141 -27.61 39.36 -4.45
N ILE A 142 -28.35 39.41 -3.34
CA ILE A 142 -29.68 40.01 -3.28
C ILE A 142 -29.58 41.16 -2.27
N GLU A 143 -30.05 42.33 -2.71
CA GLU A 143 -30.04 43.63 -2.04
C GLU A 143 -30.67 43.64 -0.64
N PRO A 144 -30.36 44.63 0.22
CA PRO A 144 -30.92 44.73 1.56
C PRO A 144 -32.27 45.47 1.54
N ALA A 145 -33.35 44.78 1.89
CA ALA A 145 -34.61 45.43 2.26
C ALA A 145 -34.80 45.38 3.77
N ILE A 146 -34.86 46.56 4.38
CA ILE A 146 -35.18 46.82 5.77
C ILE A 146 -36.64 46.40 6.04
N SER A 147 -36.88 45.59 7.07
CA SER A 147 -38.12 45.71 7.87
C SER A 147 -37.89 45.22 9.30
N VAL A 148 -38.36 46.06 10.22
CA VAL A 148 -38.35 45.92 11.67
C VAL A 148 -39.52 45.02 12.09
N GLY A 149 -39.30 44.05 12.99
CA GLY A 149 -40.40 43.31 13.60
C GLY A 149 -40.01 42.14 14.51
N GLY A 150 -39.88 42.41 15.82
CA GLY A 150 -40.19 41.50 16.95
C GLY A 150 -39.29 40.27 17.21
N PRO A 151 -38.96 39.94 18.49
CA PRO A 151 -38.22 38.73 18.81
C PRO A 151 -39.14 37.50 18.73
N ARG A 152 -38.98 36.68 17.68
CA ARG A 152 -39.52 35.30 17.64
C ARG A 152 -38.49 34.35 18.26
N PRO A 153 -38.89 33.43 19.16
CA PRO A 153 -37.99 32.41 19.67
C PRO A 153 -37.66 31.44 18.53
N VAL A 154 -36.38 31.40 18.14
CA VAL A 154 -35.86 30.42 17.19
C VAL A 154 -35.81 29.07 17.91
N ALA A 155 -36.84 28.24 17.72
CA ALA A 155 -36.75 26.83 18.02
C ALA A 155 -35.66 26.22 17.12
N ALA A 156 -34.59 25.74 17.73
CA ALA A 156 -33.55 24.98 17.03
C ALA A 156 -34.16 23.67 16.50
N HIS A 157 -34.62 23.68 15.24
CA HIS A 157 -34.81 22.45 14.49
C HIS A 157 -33.42 21.94 14.09
N GLU A 158 -32.80 21.14 14.96
CA GLU A 158 -31.82 20.17 14.49
C GLU A 158 -32.54 19.24 13.50
N PRO A 159 -32.05 19.09 12.25
CA PRO A 159 -32.55 18.04 11.39
C PRO A 159 -32.25 16.71 12.08
N ALA A 160 -33.30 16.04 12.55
CA ALA A 160 -33.21 14.72 13.14
C ALA A 160 -32.39 13.81 12.20
N ALA A 161 -31.34 13.20 12.74
CA ALA A 161 -30.58 12.18 12.04
C ALA A 161 -31.57 11.16 11.43
N PRO A 162 -31.38 10.73 10.17
CA PRO A 162 -32.29 9.78 9.55
C PRO A 162 -32.39 8.56 10.47
N VAL A 163 -33.59 8.35 11.02
CA VAL A 163 -33.92 7.17 11.82
C VAL A 163 -33.88 6.00 10.85
N LEU A 164 -32.71 5.36 10.77
CA LEU A 164 -32.51 4.12 10.02
C LEU A 164 -33.51 3.10 10.57
N SER A 165 -34.47 2.71 9.73
CA SER A 165 -35.43 1.67 10.03
C SER A 165 -34.68 0.42 10.53
N PRO A 166 -35.12 -0.23 11.62
CA PRO A 166 -34.44 -1.42 12.10
C PRO A 166 -34.41 -2.48 11.00
N PRO A 167 -33.25 -3.14 10.77
CA PRO A 167 -33.13 -4.11 9.71
C PRO A 167 -34.15 -5.25 9.89
N PRO A 168 -34.75 -5.76 8.80
CA PRO A 168 -35.81 -6.76 8.86
C PRO A 168 -35.34 -8.03 9.58
N LYS A 169 -36.22 -8.69 10.35
CA LYS A 169 -35.88 -9.84 11.24
C LYS A 169 -35.02 -10.93 10.57
N GLY A 170 -35.20 -11.21 9.28
CA GLY A 170 -34.40 -12.18 8.52
C GLY A 170 -32.91 -11.85 8.42
N THR A 171 -32.56 -10.55 8.36
CA THR A 171 -31.14 -10.10 8.36
C THR A 171 -30.48 -10.21 9.72
N ARG A 172 -31.25 -10.31 10.82
CA ARG A 172 -30.70 -10.49 12.18
C ARG A 172 -30.23 -11.92 12.46
N VAL A 173 -30.78 -12.92 11.77
CA VAL A 173 -30.43 -14.34 11.95
C VAL A 173 -29.35 -14.80 10.97
N ALA A 174 -29.30 -14.20 9.77
CA ALA A 174 -28.33 -14.56 8.74
C ALA A 174 -26.87 -14.34 9.17
N GLY A 175 -26.58 -13.28 9.93
CA GLY A 175 -25.23 -12.97 10.42
C GLY A 175 -24.67 -14.06 11.35
N PRO A 176 -25.37 -14.41 12.44
CA PRO A 176 -25.00 -15.51 13.33
C PRO A 176 -24.84 -16.87 12.63
N VAL A 177 -25.74 -17.22 11.71
CA VAL A 177 -25.65 -18.49 10.94
C VAL A 177 -24.41 -18.49 10.05
N ALA A 178 -24.14 -17.39 9.32
CA ALA A 178 -22.92 -17.26 8.54
C ALA A 178 -21.66 -17.32 9.43
N GLY A 179 -21.69 -16.69 10.60
CA GLY A 179 -20.63 -16.76 11.59
C GLY A 179 -20.33 -18.19 12.05
N LEU A 180 -21.38 -18.98 12.33
CA LEU A 180 -21.23 -20.40 12.69
C LEU A 180 -20.64 -21.25 11.56
N MET A 181 -21.06 -21.02 10.31
CA MET A 181 -20.48 -21.73 9.16
C MET A 181 -18.99 -21.42 8.98
N VAL A 182 -18.60 -20.15 9.14
CA VAL A 182 -17.19 -19.73 9.07
C VAL A 182 -16.39 -20.30 10.25
N ALA A 183 -16.96 -20.33 11.46
CA ALA A 183 -16.34 -20.97 12.61
C ALA A 183 -16.15 -22.48 12.41
N ALA A 184 -17.14 -23.17 11.82
CA ALA A 184 -17.02 -24.58 11.47
C ALA A 184 -15.89 -24.82 10.45
N ALA A 185 -15.74 -23.95 9.45
CA ALA A 185 -14.62 -24.01 8.50
C ALA A 185 -13.26 -23.84 9.20
N ALA A 186 -13.15 -22.94 10.18
CA ALA A 186 -11.94 -22.78 10.98
C ALA A 186 -11.62 -24.05 11.80
N LEU A 187 -12.64 -24.68 12.40
CA LEU A 187 -12.47 -25.93 13.15
C LEU A 187 -12.06 -27.10 12.26
N LEU A 188 -12.61 -27.20 11.05
CA LEU A 188 -12.20 -28.22 10.07
C LEU A 188 -10.75 -28.02 9.63
N GLY A 189 -10.36 -26.77 9.33
CA GLY A 189 -8.97 -26.45 8.99
C GLY A 189 -7.99 -26.75 10.12
N LEU A 190 -8.40 -26.50 11.38
CA LEU A 190 -7.62 -26.82 12.58
C LEU A 190 -7.47 -28.32 12.81
N PHE A 191 -8.52 -29.11 12.54
CA PHE A 191 -8.49 -30.57 12.69
C PHE A 191 -7.46 -31.22 11.74
N ASP A 192 -7.33 -30.67 10.54
CA ASP A 192 -6.43 -31.14 9.50
C ASP A 192 -5.00 -30.58 9.62
N PHE A 193 -4.76 -29.63 10.55
CA PHE A 193 -3.45 -29.00 10.73
C PHE A 193 -2.40 -30.03 11.20
N PRO A 194 -1.20 -30.12 10.61
CA PRO A 194 -0.26 -31.21 10.92
C PRO A 194 0.21 -31.16 12.37
N ASP A 195 0.82 -30.03 12.78
CA ASP A 195 1.46 -29.85 14.08
C ASP A 195 0.80 -28.73 14.91
N TRP A 196 1.08 -28.75 16.21
CA TRP A 196 0.67 -27.71 17.18
C TRP A 196 -0.84 -27.44 17.29
N ARG A 197 -1.68 -28.36 16.82
CA ARG A 197 -3.16 -28.25 16.83
C ARG A 197 -3.72 -27.72 18.14
N ILE A 198 -3.27 -28.26 19.28
CA ILE A 198 -3.76 -27.86 20.60
C ILE A 198 -3.34 -26.42 20.94
N ALA A 199 -2.09 -26.05 20.67
CA ALA A 199 -1.61 -24.70 20.93
C ALA A 199 -2.33 -23.66 20.05
N ILE A 200 -2.53 -23.98 18.76
CA ILE A 200 -3.31 -23.14 17.83
C ILE A 200 -4.76 -23.07 18.30
N ALA A 201 -5.38 -24.18 18.71
CA ALA A 201 -6.75 -24.21 19.23
C ALA A 201 -6.93 -23.30 20.45
N LEU A 202 -6.03 -23.41 21.43
CA LEU A 202 -6.05 -22.59 22.65
C LEU A 202 -5.82 -21.11 22.31
N GLY A 203 -4.89 -20.82 21.42
CA GLY A 203 -4.62 -19.45 20.94
C GLY A 203 -5.83 -18.83 20.23
N LEU A 204 -6.47 -19.58 19.32
CA LEU A 204 -7.68 -19.15 18.61
C LEU A 204 -8.88 -19.00 19.55
N ALA A 205 -9.03 -19.88 20.55
CA ALA A 205 -10.08 -19.77 21.57
C ALA A 205 -9.89 -18.53 22.46
N ALA A 206 -8.65 -18.27 22.90
CA ALA A 206 -8.31 -17.06 23.64
C ALA A 206 -8.55 -15.80 22.79
N TYR A 207 -8.15 -15.82 21.53
CA TYR A 207 -8.41 -14.74 20.58
C TYR A 207 -9.91 -14.52 20.36
N ALA A 208 -10.68 -15.59 20.20
CA ALA A 208 -12.12 -15.52 20.08
C ALA A 208 -12.76 -14.87 21.32
N ALA A 209 -12.35 -15.27 22.52
CA ALA A 209 -12.80 -14.65 23.76
C ALA A 209 -12.47 -13.15 23.78
N VAL A 210 -11.25 -12.76 23.39
CA VAL A 210 -10.86 -11.34 23.29
C VAL A 210 -11.77 -10.59 22.31
N LEU A 211 -12.11 -11.16 21.15
CA LEU A 211 -13.02 -10.51 20.19
C LEU A 211 -14.48 -10.42 20.71
N LEU A 212 -14.92 -11.38 21.53
CA LEU A 212 -16.22 -11.32 22.18
C LEU A 212 -16.30 -10.14 23.17
N PHE A 213 -15.24 -9.87 23.94
CA PHE A 213 -15.21 -8.76 24.90
C PHE A 213 -14.77 -7.43 24.30
N ARG A 214 -13.89 -7.46 23.30
CA ARG A 214 -13.26 -6.28 22.66
C ARG A 214 -13.30 -6.47 21.14
N PRO A 215 -14.44 -6.17 20.50
CA PRO A 215 -14.59 -6.48 19.08
C PRO A 215 -13.70 -5.70 18.12
N SER A 216 -13.02 -4.67 18.61
CA SER A 216 -12.05 -3.90 17.80
C SER A 216 -10.61 -4.40 17.97
N ALA A 217 -10.37 -5.44 18.78
CA ALA A 217 -9.04 -5.97 19.01
C ALA A 217 -8.41 -6.58 17.75
N TRP A 218 -9.21 -7.06 16.79
CA TRP A 218 -8.70 -7.55 15.50
C TRP A 218 -7.91 -6.48 14.73
N LEU A 219 -8.21 -5.19 14.92
CA LEU A 219 -7.42 -4.09 14.32
C LEU A 219 -5.99 -4.03 14.84
N ILE A 220 -5.70 -4.63 16.00
CA ILE A 220 -4.34 -4.73 16.55
C ILE A 220 -3.76 -6.11 16.23
N VAL A 221 -4.54 -7.17 16.48
CA VAL A 221 -4.06 -8.55 16.38
C VAL A 221 -3.78 -8.96 14.94
N VAL A 222 -4.69 -8.69 13.99
CA VAL A 222 -4.51 -9.12 12.59
C VAL A 222 -3.25 -8.49 11.97
N PRO A 223 -3.01 -7.16 12.07
CA PRO A 223 -1.81 -6.56 11.49
C PRO A 223 -0.50 -6.97 12.19
N ALA A 224 -0.57 -7.30 13.48
CA ALA A 224 0.59 -7.82 14.22
C ALA A 224 0.89 -9.28 13.86
N ALA A 225 -0.16 -10.09 13.66
CA ALA A 225 -0.05 -11.49 13.26
C ALA A 225 0.37 -11.65 11.79
N LEU A 226 -0.01 -10.71 10.92
CA LEU A 226 0.27 -10.76 9.48
C LEU A 226 1.71 -11.18 9.13
N PRO A 227 2.77 -10.60 9.73
CA PRO A 227 4.14 -11.04 9.47
C PRO A 227 4.66 -12.11 10.45
N LEU A 228 4.00 -12.34 11.58
CA LEU A 228 4.48 -13.22 12.65
C LEU A 228 3.91 -14.65 12.55
N PHE A 229 2.77 -14.81 11.88
CA PHE A 229 2.04 -16.07 11.76
C PHE A 229 2.31 -16.72 10.39
N ASP A 230 3.54 -16.60 9.89
CA ASP A 230 4.07 -17.40 8.78
C ASP A 230 4.84 -18.58 9.37
N LEU A 231 4.13 -19.48 10.08
CA LEU A 231 4.77 -20.57 10.82
C LEU A 231 5.04 -21.80 9.93
N ALA A 232 4.88 -21.66 8.62
CA ALA A 232 5.20 -22.69 7.65
C ALA A 232 6.59 -23.35 7.81
N PRO A 233 7.67 -22.65 8.24
CA PRO A 233 8.95 -23.30 8.51
C PRO A 233 8.88 -24.37 9.62
N TRP A 234 7.92 -24.26 10.55
CA TRP A 234 7.72 -25.23 11.64
C TRP A 234 6.56 -26.18 11.37
N THR A 235 5.44 -25.68 10.82
CA THR A 235 4.23 -26.47 10.61
C THR A 235 4.17 -27.15 9.24
N GLY A 236 5.05 -26.77 8.31
CA GLY A 236 5.10 -27.31 6.95
C GLY A 236 3.94 -26.87 6.04
N ARG A 237 2.98 -26.08 6.55
CA ARG A 237 1.81 -25.59 5.79
C ARG A 237 1.97 -24.13 5.39
N PHE A 238 1.96 -23.87 4.08
CA PHE A 238 2.02 -22.51 3.54
C PHE A 238 0.90 -22.17 2.54
N PHE A 239 0.06 -23.15 2.17
CA PHE A 239 -1.15 -22.90 1.37
C PHE A 239 -2.32 -22.43 2.23
N TRP A 240 -2.55 -23.14 3.33
CA TRP A 240 -3.55 -22.84 4.34
C TRP A 240 -2.85 -22.75 5.70
N ASP A 241 -2.68 -21.53 6.21
CA ASP A 241 -1.77 -21.21 7.30
C ASP A 241 -2.52 -20.74 8.56
N GLU A 242 -1.76 -20.39 9.60
CA GLU A 242 -2.30 -19.98 10.89
C GLU A 242 -2.99 -18.60 10.81
N LEU A 243 -2.54 -17.74 9.90
CA LEU A 243 -3.19 -16.46 9.65
C LEU A 243 -4.57 -16.65 9.01
N ASP A 244 -4.75 -17.63 8.11
CA ASP A 244 -6.05 -17.97 7.53
C ASP A 244 -7.06 -18.38 8.63
N LEU A 245 -6.63 -19.22 9.58
CA LEU A 245 -7.46 -19.61 10.72
C LEU A 245 -7.83 -18.40 11.60
N LEU A 246 -6.87 -17.51 11.86
CA LEU A 246 -7.09 -16.28 12.62
C LEU A 246 -8.09 -15.36 11.89
N MET A 247 -7.98 -15.22 10.58
CA MET A 247 -8.90 -14.43 9.76
C MET A 247 -10.30 -15.04 9.73
N LEU A 248 -10.44 -16.36 9.66
CA LEU A 248 -11.73 -17.03 9.77
C LEU A 248 -12.38 -16.79 11.12
N VAL A 249 -11.65 -16.92 12.24
CA VAL A 249 -12.18 -16.62 13.58
C VAL A 249 -12.59 -15.15 13.70
N THR A 250 -11.79 -14.24 13.13
CA THR A 250 -12.12 -12.80 13.07
C THR A 250 -13.45 -12.58 12.35
N LEU A 251 -13.59 -13.16 11.16
CA LEU A 251 -14.78 -13.02 10.33
C LEU A 251 -16.00 -13.69 10.99
N ALA A 252 -15.84 -14.87 11.58
CA ALA A 252 -16.90 -15.59 12.26
C ALA A 252 -17.52 -14.75 13.39
N ILE A 253 -16.68 -14.16 14.23
CA ILE A 253 -17.13 -13.34 15.36
C ILE A 253 -17.69 -12.00 14.89
N ALA A 254 -17.09 -11.38 13.89
CA ALA A 254 -17.60 -10.15 13.31
C ALA A 254 -18.99 -10.34 12.68
N LEU A 255 -19.23 -11.46 12.00
CA LEU A 255 -20.54 -11.83 11.45
C LEU A 255 -21.54 -12.15 12.57
N TRP A 256 -21.12 -12.91 13.58
CA TRP A 256 -21.94 -13.24 14.75
C TRP A 256 -22.43 -11.98 15.50
N GLN A 257 -21.55 -11.00 15.66
CA GLN A 257 -21.87 -9.73 16.32
C GLN A 257 -22.54 -8.68 15.39
N GLY A 258 -22.77 -9.01 14.11
CA GLY A 258 -23.41 -8.11 13.15
C GLY A 258 -22.57 -6.88 12.78
N GLN A 259 -21.24 -6.99 12.84
CA GLN A 259 -20.31 -5.90 12.54
C GLN A 259 -20.02 -5.74 11.05
N PHE A 260 -20.27 -6.79 10.27
CA PHE A 260 -20.01 -6.80 8.84
C PHE A 260 -21.18 -6.20 8.06
N ARG A 261 -20.94 -5.14 7.28
CA ARG A 261 -21.97 -4.47 6.46
C ARG A 261 -21.62 -4.55 4.98
N LEU A 262 -22.47 -5.15 4.16
CA LEU A 262 -22.25 -5.23 2.71
C LEU A 262 -22.19 -3.85 2.02
N SER A 263 -22.86 -2.85 2.58
CA SER A 263 -22.77 -1.46 2.11
C SER A 263 -21.35 -0.88 2.25
N ALA A 264 -20.47 -1.50 3.04
CA ALA A 264 -19.07 -1.13 3.20
C ALA A 264 -18.21 -1.38 1.94
N TRP A 265 -18.72 -2.08 0.92
CA TRP A 265 -18.02 -2.22 -0.38
C TRP A 265 -18.52 -1.24 -1.43
N GLY A 266 -19.65 -0.55 -1.20
CA GLY A 266 -20.16 0.45 -2.12
C GLY A 266 -19.26 1.69 -2.14
N VAL A 267 -18.31 1.78 -3.08
CA VAL A 267 -17.54 3.01 -3.36
C VAL A 267 -18.00 3.53 -4.74
N PRO A 268 -19.07 4.34 -4.84
CA PRO A 268 -19.70 4.63 -6.13
C PRO A 268 -18.75 5.26 -7.16
N ARG A 269 -17.77 6.05 -6.70
CA ARG A 269 -16.78 6.68 -7.60
C ARG A 269 -15.68 5.73 -8.11
N LEU A 270 -15.45 4.60 -7.44
CA LEU A 270 -14.38 3.64 -7.76
C LEU A 270 -14.93 2.25 -8.09
N ALA A 271 -16.25 2.04 -8.05
CA ALA A 271 -16.87 0.73 -8.22
C ALA A 271 -16.49 0.07 -9.56
N GLY A 272 -16.48 0.85 -10.65
CA GLY A 272 -16.07 0.33 -11.96
C GLY A 272 -14.59 -0.09 -12.02
N LEU A 273 -13.70 0.71 -11.42
CA LEU A 273 -12.26 0.38 -11.36
C LEU A 273 -11.99 -0.83 -10.45
N MET A 274 -12.67 -0.89 -9.30
CA MET A 274 -12.57 -2.05 -8.40
C MET A 274 -13.13 -3.30 -9.08
N GLY A 275 -14.27 -3.19 -9.77
CA GLY A 275 -14.85 -4.30 -10.53
C GLY A 275 -13.93 -4.79 -11.64
N LEU A 276 -13.32 -3.88 -12.40
CA LEU A 276 -12.34 -4.22 -13.44
C LEU A 276 -11.09 -4.88 -12.83
N PHE A 277 -10.56 -4.34 -11.73
CA PHE A 277 -9.43 -4.95 -11.02
C PHE A 277 -9.75 -6.37 -10.55
N MET A 278 -10.91 -6.57 -9.94
CA MET A 278 -11.38 -7.89 -9.48
C MET A 278 -11.57 -8.87 -10.65
N LEU A 279 -12.07 -8.39 -11.80
CA LEU A 279 -12.20 -9.19 -13.00
C LEU A 279 -10.83 -9.62 -13.54
N LEU A 280 -9.89 -8.68 -13.71
CA LEU A 280 -8.55 -8.97 -14.21
C LEU A 280 -7.78 -9.90 -13.27
N TRP A 281 -7.87 -9.66 -11.97
CA TRP A 281 -7.31 -10.54 -10.95
C TRP A 281 -7.94 -11.94 -11.02
N GLY A 282 -9.27 -12.03 -11.17
CA GLY A 282 -9.98 -13.30 -11.29
C GLY A 282 -9.55 -14.08 -12.53
N VAL A 283 -9.41 -13.41 -13.68
CA VAL A 283 -8.86 -14.02 -14.90
C VAL A 283 -7.44 -14.53 -14.66
N SER A 284 -6.57 -13.74 -14.03
CA SER A 284 -5.20 -14.16 -13.72
C SER A 284 -5.16 -15.36 -12.77
N LEU A 285 -6.03 -15.42 -11.77
CA LEU A 285 -6.16 -16.56 -10.86
C LEU A 285 -6.60 -17.81 -11.62
N LEU A 286 -7.63 -17.70 -12.45
CA LEU A 286 -8.14 -18.83 -13.23
C LEU A 286 -7.12 -19.35 -14.24
N LEU A 287 -6.37 -18.45 -14.90
CA LEU A 287 -5.26 -18.84 -15.78
C LEU A 287 -4.17 -19.61 -15.05
N GLY A 288 -3.86 -19.25 -13.80
CA GLY A 288 -2.89 -20.00 -12.98
C GLY A 288 -3.45 -21.31 -12.41
N LEU A 289 -4.77 -21.42 -12.24
CA LEU A 289 -5.44 -22.58 -11.67
C LEU A 289 -5.70 -23.69 -12.69
N PHE A 290 -5.93 -23.34 -13.96
CA PHE A 290 -6.26 -24.30 -15.01
C PHE A 290 -5.04 -24.67 -15.88
N PRO A 291 -4.95 -25.94 -16.35
CA PRO A 291 -5.89 -27.04 -16.11
C PRO A 291 -5.82 -27.57 -14.67
N LEU A 292 -6.91 -28.10 -14.11
CA LEU A 292 -6.87 -28.62 -12.74
C LEU A 292 -5.90 -29.82 -12.65
N GLN A 293 -4.88 -29.69 -11.81
CA GLN A 293 -3.95 -30.79 -11.50
C GLN A 293 -4.66 -31.84 -10.63
N PRO A 294 -4.31 -33.14 -10.70
CA PRO A 294 -4.78 -34.12 -9.75
C PRO A 294 -4.47 -33.73 -8.29
N LEU A 295 -5.36 -34.08 -7.37
CA LEU A 295 -5.18 -33.87 -5.92
C LEU A 295 -4.23 -34.92 -5.34
N ASP A 296 -2.96 -34.82 -5.70
CA ASP A 296 -1.87 -35.65 -5.17
C ASP A 296 -1.20 -35.01 -3.94
N ALA A 297 -0.17 -35.66 -3.40
CA ALA A 297 0.57 -35.16 -2.25
C ALA A 297 1.29 -33.82 -2.51
N ASN A 298 1.55 -33.47 -3.78
CA ASN A 298 2.25 -32.26 -4.19
C ASN A 298 1.31 -31.08 -4.46
N ALA A 299 0.02 -31.35 -4.68
CA ALA A 299 -0.99 -30.37 -5.05
C ALA A 299 -1.01 -29.14 -4.13
N PHE A 300 -0.85 -29.32 -2.82
CA PHE A 300 -0.87 -28.24 -1.81
C PHE A 300 0.46 -28.09 -1.05
N SER A 301 1.55 -28.64 -1.57
CA SER A 301 2.87 -28.59 -0.92
C SER A 301 3.98 -28.08 -1.85
N ALA A 302 3.72 -27.93 -3.15
CA ALA A 302 4.69 -27.44 -4.13
C ALA A 302 4.27 -26.07 -4.72
N TYR A 303 5.24 -25.15 -4.86
CA TYR A 303 5.03 -23.85 -5.54
C TYR A 303 4.75 -23.98 -7.05
N TRP A 304 5.14 -25.10 -7.65
CA TRP A 304 4.94 -25.40 -9.07
C TRP A 304 3.53 -25.93 -9.37
N SER A 305 2.76 -26.29 -8.34
CA SER A 305 1.37 -26.70 -8.48
C SER A 305 0.50 -25.56 -9.00
N HIS A 306 -0.48 -25.86 -9.84
CA HIS A 306 -1.45 -24.88 -10.31
C HIS A 306 -2.29 -24.27 -9.18
N TYR A 307 -2.45 -25.00 -8.06
CA TYR A 307 -3.13 -24.50 -6.88
C TYR A 307 -2.37 -23.36 -6.19
N ASN A 308 -1.09 -23.14 -6.50
CA ASN A 308 -0.32 -22.02 -5.99
C ASN A 308 -0.96 -20.66 -6.36
N SER A 309 -1.76 -20.62 -7.43
CA SER A 309 -2.62 -19.49 -7.78
C SER A 309 -3.63 -19.14 -6.68
N LEU A 310 -4.22 -20.14 -6.01
CA LEU A 310 -5.14 -19.96 -4.88
C LEU A 310 -4.41 -19.40 -3.66
N ARG A 311 -3.22 -19.93 -3.35
CA ARG A 311 -2.36 -19.42 -2.28
C ARG A 311 -2.04 -17.94 -2.48
N LEU A 312 -1.66 -17.54 -3.70
CA LEU A 312 -1.40 -16.13 -4.02
C LEU A 312 -2.69 -15.30 -3.96
N GLY A 313 -3.80 -15.87 -4.44
CA GLY A 313 -5.09 -15.21 -4.49
C GLY A 313 -5.70 -14.90 -3.11
N LYS A 314 -5.51 -15.78 -2.12
CA LYS A 314 -6.12 -15.64 -0.79
C LYS A 314 -5.75 -14.31 -0.12
N GLY A 315 -4.54 -13.77 -0.38
CA GLY A 315 -4.10 -12.49 0.17
C GLY A 315 -5.02 -11.33 -0.21
N LEU A 316 -5.48 -11.27 -1.48
CA LEU A 316 -6.44 -10.25 -1.90
C LEU A 316 -7.81 -10.49 -1.26
N LEU A 317 -8.28 -11.75 -1.22
CA LEU A 317 -9.57 -12.08 -0.62
C LEU A 317 -9.63 -11.68 0.85
N TRP A 318 -8.59 -11.99 1.62
CA TRP A 318 -8.47 -11.55 3.01
C TRP A 318 -8.33 -10.03 3.13
N GLY A 319 -7.61 -9.39 2.22
CA GLY A 319 -7.54 -7.93 2.13
C GLY A 319 -8.92 -7.28 1.92
N LEU A 320 -9.79 -7.88 1.11
CA LEU A 320 -11.16 -7.39 0.89
C LEU A 320 -12.05 -7.60 2.11
N VAL A 321 -11.94 -8.76 2.78
CA VAL A 321 -12.62 -9.02 4.05
C VAL A 321 -12.20 -7.99 5.09
N PHE A 322 -10.88 -7.78 5.26
CA PHE A 322 -10.33 -6.77 6.16
C PHE A 322 -10.82 -5.37 5.79
N TYR A 323 -10.80 -5.01 4.51
CA TYR A 323 -11.27 -3.71 4.02
C TYR A 323 -12.72 -3.43 4.42
N GLY A 324 -13.63 -4.37 4.17
CA GLY A 324 -15.03 -4.11 4.51
C GLY A 324 -15.34 -4.27 6.00
N LEU A 325 -14.60 -5.08 6.76
CA LEU A 325 -14.64 -5.03 8.22
C LEU A 325 -14.21 -3.64 8.72
N TYR A 326 -13.09 -3.13 8.24
CA TYR A 326 -12.56 -1.81 8.61
C TYR A 326 -13.58 -0.71 8.29
N ARG A 327 -14.18 -0.75 7.09
CA ARG A 327 -15.11 0.29 6.64
C ARG A 327 -16.53 0.13 7.21
N SER A 328 -16.81 -0.98 7.89
CA SER A 328 -18.04 -1.18 8.68
C SER A 328 -17.94 -0.60 10.10
N GLN A 329 -16.75 -0.21 10.56
CA GLN A 329 -16.54 0.38 11.88
C GLN A 329 -17.17 1.78 12.00
N ALA A 330 -17.81 2.05 13.14
CA ALA A 330 -18.45 3.34 13.41
C ALA A 330 -17.46 4.47 13.77
N ASP A 331 -16.28 4.13 14.30
CA ASP A 331 -15.29 5.10 14.82
C ASP A 331 -13.95 4.97 14.07
N GLY A 332 -13.81 5.76 12.98
CA GLY A 332 -12.65 5.70 12.09
C GLY A 332 -11.35 6.28 12.69
N ALA A 333 -11.43 7.20 13.66
CA ALA A 333 -10.25 7.86 14.21
C ALA A 333 -9.47 6.91 15.14
N ASN A 334 -10.17 6.20 16.02
CA ASN A 334 -9.56 5.19 16.88
C ASN A 334 -9.14 3.93 16.11
N ALA A 335 -9.79 3.65 14.96
CA ALA A 335 -9.44 2.51 14.12
C ALA A 335 -8.02 2.62 13.53
N PHE A 336 -7.64 3.81 13.03
CA PHE A 336 -6.28 4.03 12.52
C PHE A 336 -5.20 3.88 13.60
N ALA A 337 -5.45 4.37 14.81
CA ALA A 337 -4.51 4.24 15.92
C ALA A 337 -4.31 2.77 16.30
N ARG A 338 -5.41 1.99 16.41
CA ARG A 338 -5.35 0.54 16.69
C ARG A 338 -4.62 -0.23 15.58
N LEU A 339 -4.95 0.05 14.32
CA LEU A 339 -4.25 -0.49 13.15
C LEU A 339 -2.75 -0.21 13.22
N SER A 340 -2.39 1.04 13.51
CA SER A 340 -0.98 1.45 13.59
C SER A 340 -0.25 0.80 14.76
N VAL A 341 -0.93 0.55 15.89
CA VAL A 341 -0.36 -0.23 17.00
C VAL A 341 -0.12 -1.67 16.56
N GLY A 342 -1.05 -2.31 15.86
CA GLY A 342 -0.86 -3.65 15.30
C GLY A 342 0.33 -3.72 14.35
N MET A 343 0.44 -2.78 13.41
CA MET A 343 1.58 -2.70 12.49
C MET A 343 2.90 -2.47 13.24
N ALA A 344 2.92 -1.63 14.29
CA ALA A 344 4.11 -1.41 15.11
C ALA A 344 4.54 -2.68 15.87
N LEU A 345 3.58 -3.46 16.39
CA LEU A 345 3.88 -4.74 17.03
C LEU A 345 4.43 -5.77 16.02
N GLY A 346 3.86 -5.82 14.82
CA GLY A 346 4.38 -6.68 13.75
C GLY A 346 5.80 -6.29 13.34
N VAL A 347 6.08 -5.00 13.13
CA VAL A 347 7.43 -4.46 12.86
C VAL A 347 8.40 -4.82 14.00
N LEU A 348 8.02 -4.57 15.25
CA LEU A 348 8.85 -4.92 16.40
C LEU A 348 9.18 -6.41 16.41
N GLY A 349 8.19 -7.28 16.21
CA GLY A 349 8.38 -8.72 16.22
C GLY A 349 9.34 -9.20 15.12
N VAL A 350 9.10 -8.82 13.85
CA VAL A 350 9.98 -9.24 12.75
C VAL A 350 11.37 -8.63 12.82
N SER A 351 11.51 -7.40 13.35
CA SER A 351 12.82 -6.79 13.49
C SER A 351 13.64 -7.40 14.62
N LEU A 352 12.99 -7.78 15.73
CA LEU A 352 13.67 -8.55 16.78
C LEU A 352 14.07 -9.94 16.28
N TRP A 353 13.19 -10.59 15.49
CA TRP A 353 13.52 -11.85 14.84
C TRP A 353 14.71 -11.70 13.90
N ALA A 354 14.70 -10.66 13.06
CA ALA A 354 15.78 -10.36 12.13
C ALA A 354 17.11 -10.14 12.84
N LEU A 355 17.12 -9.42 13.97
CA LEU A 355 18.32 -9.23 14.79
C LEU A 355 18.82 -10.54 15.40
N TRP A 356 17.91 -11.36 15.92
CA TRP A 356 18.25 -12.66 16.49
C TRP A 356 18.87 -13.58 15.43
N GLU A 357 18.25 -13.65 14.26
CA GLU A 357 18.73 -14.41 13.10
C GLU A 357 20.10 -13.90 12.64
N GLN A 358 20.25 -12.59 12.48
CA GLN A 358 21.52 -11.95 12.12
C GLN A 358 22.63 -12.28 13.13
N ALA A 359 22.34 -12.19 14.43
CA ALA A 359 23.30 -12.47 15.49
C ALA A 359 23.75 -13.94 15.47
N LEU A 360 22.85 -14.88 15.18
CA LEU A 360 23.15 -16.31 15.13
C LEU A 360 23.94 -16.71 13.89
N PHE A 361 23.55 -16.23 12.71
CA PHE A 361 24.11 -16.74 11.44
C PHE A 361 25.22 -15.88 10.86
N ALA A 362 25.22 -14.57 11.09
CA ALA A 362 26.18 -13.63 10.52
C ALA A 362 27.08 -12.93 11.56
N GLY A 363 26.78 -13.12 12.85
CA GLY A 363 27.45 -12.44 13.95
C GLY A 363 27.18 -10.93 13.99
N ALA A 364 27.63 -10.28 15.07
CA ALA A 364 27.41 -8.84 15.28
C ALA A 364 28.16 -7.94 14.26
N ALA A 365 29.19 -8.49 13.59
CA ALA A 365 30.07 -7.75 12.69
C ALA A 365 29.72 -7.88 11.19
N THR A 366 28.62 -8.54 10.83
CA THR A 366 28.11 -8.61 9.43
C THR A 366 29.19 -9.06 8.42
N THR A 367 29.97 -10.08 8.78
CA THR A 367 31.11 -10.54 7.97
C THR A 367 30.75 -11.68 7.01
N ALA A 368 29.60 -12.33 7.21
CA ALA A 368 29.13 -13.44 6.38
C ALA A 368 28.09 -12.99 5.35
N ASP A 369 28.10 -13.64 4.18
CA ASP A 369 27.10 -13.50 3.12
C ASP A 369 25.80 -14.22 3.54
N TYR A 370 25.02 -13.56 4.39
CA TYR A 370 23.77 -14.07 4.92
C TYR A 370 22.66 -13.04 4.77
N ARG A 371 21.57 -13.44 4.10
CA ARG A 371 20.36 -12.62 3.94
C ARG A 371 19.32 -13.05 4.95
N VAL A 372 18.94 -12.13 5.82
CA VAL A 372 17.94 -12.35 6.87
C VAL A 372 16.55 -12.57 6.28
N THR A 373 15.85 -13.59 6.78
CA THR A 373 14.52 -14.01 6.35
C THR A 373 13.40 -13.54 7.28
N ALA A 374 13.70 -13.25 8.53
CA ALA A 374 12.78 -12.77 9.56
C ALA A 374 11.55 -13.67 9.79
N GLY A 375 11.69 -14.98 9.53
CA GLY A 375 10.61 -15.96 9.67
C GLY A 375 9.65 -16.04 8.49
N PHE A 376 9.86 -15.26 7.42
CA PHE A 376 9.04 -15.34 6.22
C PHE A 376 9.42 -16.58 5.39
N SER A 377 8.50 -17.54 5.29
CA SER A 377 8.69 -18.78 4.53
C SER A 377 9.06 -18.49 3.08
N SER A 378 8.38 -17.54 2.45
CA SER A 378 8.63 -17.16 1.05
C SER A 378 10.03 -16.58 0.74
N MET A 379 10.85 -16.28 1.75
CA MET A 379 12.21 -15.78 1.53
C MET A 379 13.16 -16.89 1.05
N HIS A 380 12.85 -18.17 1.27
CA HIS A 380 13.70 -19.29 0.79
C HIS A 380 13.75 -19.39 -0.74
N THR A 381 12.74 -18.89 -1.46
CA THR A 381 12.75 -18.80 -2.93
C THR A 381 13.35 -17.48 -3.42
N GLY A 382 14.02 -16.72 -2.56
CA GLY A 382 14.59 -15.41 -2.89
C GLY A 382 13.59 -14.25 -2.94
N GLY A 383 12.39 -14.41 -2.38
CA GLY A 383 11.34 -13.38 -2.36
C GLY A 383 11.76 -12.08 -1.65
N GLY A 384 10.93 -11.03 -1.80
CA GLY A 384 11.12 -9.72 -1.15
C GLY A 384 10.00 -9.33 -0.18
N HIS A 385 9.29 -10.32 0.37
CA HIS A 385 8.08 -10.10 1.17
C HIS A 385 8.38 -9.44 2.51
N PHE A 386 9.53 -9.74 3.12
CA PHE A 386 9.96 -9.08 4.35
C PHE A 386 10.18 -7.58 4.14
N GLU A 387 10.90 -7.20 3.07
CA GLU A 387 11.12 -5.79 2.74
C GLU A 387 9.80 -5.08 2.40
N ALA A 388 8.95 -5.73 1.60
CA ALA A 388 7.65 -5.19 1.23
C ALA A 388 6.77 -4.94 2.46
N TYR A 389 6.73 -5.87 3.41
CA TYR A 389 6.00 -5.71 4.67
C TYR A 389 6.51 -4.49 5.45
N LEU A 390 7.83 -4.37 5.66
CA LEU A 390 8.41 -3.25 6.40
C LEU A 390 8.12 -1.90 5.72
N VAL A 391 8.27 -1.81 4.40
CA VAL A 391 7.97 -0.58 3.64
C VAL A 391 6.50 -0.18 3.77
N ILE A 392 5.58 -1.16 3.83
CA ILE A 392 4.15 -0.91 4.04
C ILE A 392 3.84 -0.53 5.50
N ALA A 393 4.53 -1.15 6.47
CA ALA A 393 4.24 -0.99 7.90
C ALA A 393 4.83 0.28 8.52
N LEU A 394 6.05 0.66 8.14
CA LEU A 394 6.76 1.82 8.69
C LEU A 394 5.97 3.15 8.60
N PRO A 395 5.21 3.46 7.54
CA PRO A 395 4.30 4.60 7.50
C PRO A 395 3.27 4.65 8.64
N PHE A 396 2.75 3.50 9.07
CA PHE A 396 1.81 3.43 10.18
C PHE A 396 2.51 3.69 11.53
N VAL A 397 3.71 3.14 11.72
CA VAL A 397 4.54 3.40 12.91
C VAL A 397 4.90 4.89 12.99
N TRP A 398 5.26 5.50 11.87
CA TRP A 398 5.49 6.95 11.74
C TRP A 398 4.24 7.76 12.10
N GLY A 399 3.07 7.38 11.54
CA GLY A 399 1.80 8.01 11.87
C GLY A 399 1.45 7.92 13.35
N LEU A 400 1.69 6.77 13.98
CA LEU A 400 1.49 6.54 15.42
C LEU A 400 2.41 7.43 16.26
N PHE A 401 3.70 7.50 15.93
CA PHE A 401 4.69 8.36 16.61
C PHE A 401 4.21 9.81 16.71
N PHE A 402 3.67 10.36 15.61
CA PHE A 402 3.18 11.73 15.58
C PHE A 402 1.77 11.92 16.15
N SER A 403 1.04 10.83 16.38
CA SER A 403 -0.31 10.85 16.98
C SER A 403 -0.25 10.73 18.51
N LEU A 404 0.80 10.12 19.06
CA LEU A 404 0.95 9.92 20.50
C LEU A 404 1.33 11.22 21.24
N ARG A 405 0.66 11.43 22.38
CA ARG A 405 0.93 12.56 23.29
C ARG A 405 1.94 12.21 24.39
N ASN A 406 1.96 10.94 24.83
CA ASN A 406 2.87 10.48 25.88
C ASN A 406 4.32 10.38 25.33
N PRO A 407 5.30 11.08 25.92
CA PRO A 407 6.67 11.10 25.43
C PRO A 407 7.38 9.74 25.51
N LEU A 408 7.09 8.92 26.53
CA LEU A 408 7.69 7.59 26.68
C LEU A 408 7.18 6.65 25.59
N LEU A 409 5.86 6.56 25.40
CA LEU A 409 5.29 5.74 24.34
C LEU A 409 5.75 6.21 22.95
N ARG A 410 5.87 7.52 22.77
CA ARG A 410 6.40 8.10 21.53
C ARG A 410 7.87 7.69 21.32
N ALA A 411 8.70 7.71 22.36
CA ALA A 411 10.09 7.25 22.27
C ALA A 411 10.17 5.76 21.92
N ILE A 412 9.33 4.91 22.54
CA ILE A 412 9.24 3.48 22.23
C ILE A 412 8.85 3.27 20.76
N VAL A 413 7.80 3.93 20.28
CA VAL A 413 7.38 3.82 18.86
C VAL A 413 8.44 4.36 17.91
N GLY A 414 9.15 5.41 18.28
CA GLY A 414 10.30 5.92 17.52
C GLY A 414 11.43 4.88 17.44
N ALA A 415 11.74 4.20 18.55
CA ALA A 415 12.72 3.12 18.57
C ALA A 415 12.27 1.94 17.69
N VAL A 416 10.99 1.55 17.73
CA VAL A 416 10.43 0.52 16.84
C VAL A 416 10.58 0.92 15.36
N PHE A 417 10.34 2.18 15.02
CA PHE A 417 10.53 2.67 13.65
C PHE A 417 11.99 2.55 13.19
N LEU A 418 12.93 2.98 14.02
CA LEU A 418 14.37 2.90 13.70
C LEU A 418 14.85 1.44 13.62
N LEU A 419 14.34 0.59 14.50
CA LEU A 419 14.59 -0.83 14.51
C LEU A 419 14.09 -1.49 13.22
N GLY A 420 12.88 -1.14 12.77
CA GLY A 420 12.34 -1.60 11.48
C GLY A 420 13.14 -1.11 10.27
N ALA A 421 13.59 0.16 10.29
CA ALA A 421 14.46 0.68 9.24
C ALA A 421 15.83 -0.02 9.21
N TYR A 422 16.39 -0.35 10.38
CA TYR A 422 17.60 -1.16 10.47
C TYR A 422 17.39 -2.60 10.01
N ALA A 423 16.27 -3.23 10.37
CA ALA A 423 15.95 -4.58 9.92
C ALA A 423 15.77 -4.66 8.40
N LEU A 424 15.19 -3.63 7.78
CA LEU A 424 15.15 -3.51 6.31
C LEU A 424 16.55 -3.48 5.71
N PHE A 425 17.51 -2.83 6.38
CA PHE A 425 18.89 -2.79 5.93
C PHE A 425 19.60 -4.16 6.02
N LEU A 426 19.25 -4.99 7.01
CA LEU A 426 19.78 -6.35 7.15
C LEU A 426 19.37 -7.30 6.01
N THR A 427 18.35 -6.95 5.24
CA THR A 427 17.93 -7.74 4.08
C THR A 427 18.87 -7.64 2.88
N VAL A 428 19.76 -6.64 2.89
CA VAL A 428 20.74 -6.36 1.83
C VAL A 428 20.08 -6.26 0.44
N ALA A 429 18.82 -5.83 0.42
CA ALA A 429 18.04 -5.60 -0.78
C ALA A 429 18.12 -4.13 -1.21
N ARG A 430 18.68 -3.89 -2.40
CA ARG A 430 18.76 -2.54 -2.99
C ARG A 430 17.39 -1.91 -3.17
N GLY A 431 16.40 -2.71 -3.60
CA GLY A 431 15.01 -2.27 -3.76
C GLY A 431 14.38 -1.78 -2.46
N GLY A 432 14.65 -2.46 -1.33
CA GLY A 432 14.19 -2.05 0.00
C GLY A 432 14.74 -0.68 0.41
N LEU A 433 16.03 -0.44 0.15
CA LEU A 433 16.67 0.85 0.48
C LEU A 433 16.09 2.01 -0.33
N ILE A 434 15.90 1.83 -1.64
CA ILE A 434 15.27 2.85 -2.50
C ILE A 434 13.83 3.11 -2.05
N ALA A 435 13.05 2.04 -1.80
CA ALA A 435 11.67 2.14 -1.35
C ALA A 435 11.55 2.88 -0.01
N LEU A 436 12.43 2.60 0.95
CA LEU A 436 12.47 3.32 2.22
C LEU A 436 12.86 4.79 2.04
N GLY A 437 13.84 5.09 1.19
CA GLY A 437 14.22 6.48 0.88
C GLY A 437 13.05 7.29 0.32
N VAL A 438 12.32 6.72 -0.64
CA VAL A 438 11.10 7.32 -1.20
C VAL A 438 10.02 7.45 -0.12
N ALA A 439 9.78 6.41 0.69
CA ALA A 439 8.80 6.45 1.76
C ALA A 439 9.13 7.53 2.81
N LEU A 440 10.39 7.64 3.24
CA LEU A 440 10.85 8.67 4.18
C LEU A 440 10.63 10.07 3.61
N LEU A 441 10.95 10.30 2.34
CA LEU A 441 10.70 11.57 1.68
C LEU A 441 9.20 11.94 1.73
N ILE A 442 8.33 10.99 1.37
CA ILE A 442 6.87 11.16 1.41
C ILE A 442 6.40 11.46 2.85
N LEU A 443 6.89 10.72 3.84
CA LEU A 443 6.48 10.85 5.24
C LEU A 443 6.93 12.19 5.85
N MET A 444 8.17 12.60 5.60
CA MET A 444 8.71 13.88 6.07
C MET A 444 7.95 15.05 5.47
N LEU A 445 7.75 15.03 4.15
CA LEU A 445 7.04 16.06 3.43
C LEU A 445 5.55 16.09 3.80
N GLY A 446 4.90 14.93 3.86
CA GLY A 446 3.49 14.81 4.25
C GLY A 446 3.24 15.32 5.67
N THR A 447 4.08 14.95 6.64
CA THR A 447 3.95 15.45 8.02
C THR A 447 4.25 16.94 8.14
N TRP A 448 5.24 17.44 7.39
CA TRP A 448 5.51 18.87 7.29
C TRP A 448 4.30 19.66 6.81
N LEU A 449 3.68 19.23 5.70
CA LEU A 449 2.50 19.86 5.14
C LEU A 449 1.32 19.82 6.11
N ALA A 450 1.09 18.68 6.75
CA ALA A 450 0.01 18.52 7.73
C ALA A 450 0.19 19.46 8.94
N ARG A 451 1.44 19.67 9.40
CA ARG A 451 1.77 20.54 10.54
C ARG A 451 1.78 22.02 10.20
N ARG A 452 2.15 22.41 8.97
CA ARG A 452 2.15 23.80 8.51
C ARG A 452 0.76 24.46 8.58
N LYS A 453 -0.31 23.66 8.48
CA LYS A 453 -1.69 24.11 8.61
C LYS A 453 -2.12 24.44 10.05
N ARG A 454 -1.33 24.08 11.07
CA ARG A 454 -1.65 24.35 12.49
C ARG A 454 -0.99 25.66 12.95
N PRO A 455 -1.75 26.66 13.44
CA PRO A 455 -1.17 27.90 13.94
C PRO A 455 -0.31 27.64 15.21
N GLY A 456 0.87 28.26 15.30
CA GLY A 456 1.67 28.33 16.53
C GLY A 456 2.91 27.42 16.66
N HIS A 457 3.25 26.59 15.66
CA HIS A 457 4.47 25.76 15.71
C HIS A 457 5.44 26.08 14.57
N ARG A 458 6.38 27.01 14.81
CA ARG A 458 7.47 27.37 13.87
C ARG A 458 8.47 26.21 13.64
N SER A 459 8.44 25.15 14.46
CA SER A 459 9.31 23.96 14.36
C SER A 459 8.65 22.74 13.70
N GLY A 460 7.58 22.93 12.92
CA GLY A 460 6.80 21.83 12.33
C GLY A 460 7.59 20.82 11.47
N PHE A 461 8.76 21.22 10.94
CA PHE A 461 9.65 20.38 10.14
C PHE A 461 10.81 19.74 10.93
N ALA A 462 11.21 20.30 12.07
CA ALA A 462 12.43 19.89 12.77
C ALA A 462 12.35 18.44 13.28
N MET A 463 11.19 18.01 13.76
CA MET A 463 11.01 16.66 14.31
C MET A 463 10.91 15.57 13.23
N PRO A 464 10.15 15.74 12.13
CA PRO A 464 10.25 14.87 10.95
C PRO A 464 11.68 14.80 10.39
N LEU A 465 12.37 15.94 10.28
CA LEU A 465 13.75 16.00 9.80
C LEU A 465 14.71 15.25 10.72
N ALA A 466 14.64 15.47 12.03
CA ALA A 466 15.48 14.76 13.00
C ALA A 466 15.28 13.25 12.94
N MET A 467 14.03 12.78 12.82
CA MET A 467 13.74 11.35 12.69
C MET A 467 14.24 10.77 11.35
N GLY A 468 14.12 11.52 10.26
CA GLY A 468 14.70 11.16 8.96
C GLY A 468 16.22 11.07 8.99
N VAL A 469 16.90 12.09 9.55
CA VAL A 469 18.36 12.11 9.73
C VAL A 469 18.82 10.96 10.63
N LEU A 470 18.11 10.69 11.73
CA LEU A 470 18.41 9.57 12.62
C LEU A 470 18.26 8.23 11.90
N THR A 471 17.26 8.09 11.03
CA THR A 471 17.07 6.89 10.21
C THR A 471 18.25 6.71 9.25
N ILE A 472 18.67 7.77 8.57
CA ILE A 472 19.85 7.74 7.69
C ILE A 472 21.11 7.39 8.49
N ALA A 473 21.30 7.97 9.68
CA ALA A 473 22.44 7.67 10.53
C ALA A 473 22.49 6.20 10.94
N VAL A 474 21.34 5.61 11.32
CA VAL A 474 21.23 4.17 11.63
C VAL A 474 21.56 3.31 10.42
N MET A 475 21.10 3.70 9.22
CA MET A 475 21.45 2.97 7.99
C MET A 475 22.94 3.08 7.66
N VAL A 476 23.54 4.28 7.76
CA VAL A 476 24.97 4.51 7.50
C VAL A 476 25.85 3.73 8.47
N ALA A 477 25.46 3.65 9.75
CA ALA A 477 26.14 2.81 10.72
C ALA A 477 26.17 1.33 10.27
N GLY A 478 25.07 0.84 9.68
CA GLY A 478 25.01 -0.48 9.05
C GLY A 478 25.87 -0.63 7.78
N VAL A 479 26.00 0.43 6.96
CA VAL A 479 26.80 0.44 5.70
C VAL A 479 28.30 0.23 5.95
N SER A 480 28.78 0.42 7.17
CA SER A 480 30.16 0.06 7.54
C SER A 480 30.48 -1.44 7.39
N SER A 481 29.46 -2.28 7.19
CA SER A 481 29.62 -3.70 6.89
C SER A 481 30.28 -3.97 5.53
N VAL A 482 31.24 -4.90 5.52
CA VAL A 482 32.02 -5.31 4.33
C VAL A 482 31.10 -5.79 3.20
N PHE A 483 30.01 -6.47 3.55
CA PHE A 483 29.07 -7.05 2.59
C PHE A 483 28.29 -5.98 1.79
N TRP A 484 27.89 -4.88 2.42
CA TRP A 484 27.20 -3.79 1.71
C TRP A 484 28.14 -3.05 0.75
N GLN A 485 29.43 -2.93 1.09
CA GLN A 485 30.42 -2.35 0.19
C GLN A 485 30.58 -3.19 -1.09
N GLN A 486 30.61 -4.53 -0.95
CA GLN A 486 30.65 -5.44 -2.10
C GLN A 486 29.38 -5.34 -2.96
N ARG A 487 28.20 -5.31 -2.32
CA ARG A 487 26.91 -5.21 -3.04
C ARG A 487 26.72 -3.87 -3.73
N LEU A 488 27.22 -2.77 -3.18
CA LEU A 488 27.21 -1.47 -3.84
C LEU A 488 28.19 -1.43 -5.01
N ALA A 489 29.39 -2.00 -4.87
CA ALA A 489 30.38 -2.07 -5.95
C ALA A 489 29.89 -2.87 -7.16
N GLN A 490 29.09 -3.92 -6.93
CA GLN A 490 28.49 -4.74 -8.00
C GLN A 490 27.26 -4.11 -8.66
N THR A 491 26.77 -2.96 -8.19
CA THR A 491 25.55 -2.34 -8.75
C THR A 491 25.69 -1.99 -10.23
N GLY A 492 26.90 -1.65 -10.68
CA GLY A 492 27.17 -1.37 -12.09
C GLY A 492 27.14 -2.60 -13.00
N ALA A 493 27.40 -3.80 -12.46
CA ALA A 493 27.37 -5.06 -13.23
C ALA A 493 25.95 -5.62 -13.39
N ASP A 494 25.06 -5.35 -12.42
CA ASP A 494 23.66 -5.80 -12.45
C ASP A 494 22.72 -4.85 -13.22
N ALA A 495 23.19 -3.64 -13.54
CA ALA A 495 22.44 -2.64 -14.30
C ALA A 495 22.70 -2.70 -15.82
N GLY A 496 23.60 -3.60 -16.25
CA GLY A 496 23.99 -3.82 -17.65
C GLY A 496 23.19 -4.91 -18.34
#